data_AF-A0A8T2KEC3-F1
#
_entry.id   AF-A0A8T2KEC3-F1
#
_cell.length_a   1.000
_cell.length_b   1.000
_cell.length_c   1.000
_cell.angle_alpha   90.00
_cell.angle_beta   90.00
_cell.angle_gamma   90.00
#
_symmetry.space_group_name_H-M   'P 1'
#
loop_
_entity.id
_entity.type
_entity.pdbx_description
1 polymer ?
#
loop_
_entity_poly.entity_id
_entity_poly.type
_entity_poly.pdbx_seq_one_letter_code
_entity_poly.pdbx_strand_id
1 'polypeptide(L)'
;MEPMRVIATCYSRQWIRTAAQHLRSKTGTRAFCIRSNSPSPLCVIRGLSGLRSNSTVSSCWYSRTFSVSAKSRRCWSCHAEVSWSELFCPSCTTLQPPDESKDFFQILDCEKSFNVDTQELQRKYRNLQRLLHPDYFSQKSEHERSVSEKQSTLVNKAYNTLLSPLSRGIYLLSLCGITLKEGADDEVETQFLFEILELNEQLNDADTNAEIEEIGSFVQGQLISLTEDTREAFQQGDLQEAKILLAKMKYFSNIQDQVKKKMIP
;
A
#
# COMPACT_ATOMS: atom_id res chain seq x y z
N MET A 1 3.93 -56.84 22.82
CA MET A 1 4.96 -55.91 22.33
C MET A 1 4.27 -54.88 21.45
N GLU A 2 3.74 -53.86 22.11
CA GLU A 2 3.39 -52.52 21.62
C GLU A 2 4.09 -51.55 22.60
N PRO A 3 4.30 -50.25 22.32
CA PRO A 3 4.50 -49.60 21.01
C PRO A 3 5.70 -48.61 21.02
N MET A 4 6.34 -48.40 19.87
CA MET A 4 7.36 -47.35 19.61
C MET A 4 6.84 -46.26 18.65
N ARG A 5 5.51 -46.06 18.57
CA ARG A 5 4.86 -45.08 17.66
C ARG A 5 4.39 -43.78 18.33
N VAL A 6 4.70 -43.56 19.61
CA VAL A 6 4.18 -42.40 20.38
C VAL A 6 5.19 -41.23 20.46
N ILE A 7 6.41 -41.38 19.95
CA ILE A 7 7.49 -40.39 20.21
C ILE A 7 7.61 -39.33 19.10
N ALA A 8 7.20 -39.61 17.86
CA ALA A 8 7.34 -38.66 16.73
C ALA A 8 6.23 -37.59 16.67
N THR A 9 5.04 -37.87 17.18
CA THR A 9 3.90 -36.92 17.18
C THR A 9 3.93 -35.92 18.34
N CYS A 10 4.86 -36.06 19.29
CA CYS A 10 4.97 -35.19 20.44
C CYS A 10 5.90 -33.98 20.18
N TYR A 11 6.83 -34.05 19.23
CA TYR A 11 7.72 -32.94 18.89
C TYR A 11 7.08 -31.89 17.96
N SER A 12 6.19 -32.29 17.04
CA SER A 12 5.57 -31.37 16.08
C SER A 12 4.51 -30.44 16.68
N ARG A 13 3.80 -30.86 17.72
CA ARG A 13 2.77 -30.03 18.40
C ARG A 13 3.33 -29.14 19.51
N GLN A 14 4.51 -29.45 20.03
CA GLN A 14 5.13 -28.66 21.11
C GLN A 14 5.72 -27.35 20.56
N TRP A 15 6.17 -27.32 19.31
CA TRP A 15 6.86 -26.16 18.75
C TRP A 15 5.93 -24.95 18.47
N ILE A 16 4.73 -25.19 17.93
CA ILE A 16 3.69 -24.14 17.76
C ILE A 16 3.36 -23.45 19.09
N ARG A 17 3.39 -24.21 20.21
CA ARG A 17 3.17 -23.66 21.56
C ARG A 17 4.38 -22.93 22.13
N THR A 18 5.60 -23.32 21.73
CA THR A 18 6.85 -22.80 22.30
C THR A 18 7.32 -21.53 21.56
N ALA A 19 7.14 -21.45 20.24
CA ALA A 19 7.41 -20.23 19.45
C ALA A 19 6.49 -19.06 19.87
N ALA A 20 5.23 -19.36 20.21
CA ALA A 20 4.26 -18.38 20.73
C ALA A 20 4.61 -17.80 22.13
N GLN A 21 5.55 -18.42 22.86
CA GLN A 21 5.98 -17.95 24.18
C GLN A 21 7.25 -17.08 24.13
N HIS A 22 8.10 -17.24 23.11
CA HIS A 22 9.36 -16.46 23.04
C HIS A 22 9.16 -15.00 22.56
N LEU A 23 8.05 -14.70 21.87
CA LEU A 23 7.71 -13.35 21.40
C LEU A 23 6.90 -12.50 22.42
N ARG A 24 6.47 -13.06 23.56
CA ARG A 24 5.74 -12.31 24.62
C ARG A 24 6.64 -11.58 25.62
N SER A 25 7.96 -11.64 25.48
CA SER A 25 8.91 -11.10 26.47
C SER A 25 9.36 -9.65 26.21
N LYS A 26 8.91 -9.00 25.11
CA LYS A 26 9.30 -7.61 24.76
C LYS A 26 8.25 -6.53 25.07
N THR A 27 7.13 -6.83 25.72
CA THR A 27 6.18 -5.79 26.18
C THR A 27 6.62 -5.18 27.52
N GLY A 28 7.71 -4.41 27.46
CA GLY A 28 8.19 -3.57 28.55
C GLY A 28 7.40 -2.27 28.67
N THR A 29 6.43 -2.28 29.57
CA THR A 29 5.63 -1.16 30.11
C THR A 29 6.35 0.19 30.17
N ARG A 30 5.76 1.23 29.55
CA ARG A 30 5.95 2.62 30.00
C ARG A 30 4.69 3.45 29.79
N ALA A 31 3.89 3.55 30.84
CA ALA A 31 2.82 4.52 30.98
C ALA A 31 3.42 5.87 31.40
N PHE A 32 2.99 7.00 30.79
CA PHE A 32 2.57 8.19 31.56
C PHE A 32 1.86 9.26 30.71
N CYS A 33 0.62 9.51 31.12
CA CYS A 33 -0.11 10.77 31.30
C CYS A 33 -0.39 11.76 30.15
N ILE A 34 -1.69 11.81 29.87
CA ILE A 34 -2.56 12.89 29.41
C ILE A 34 -2.23 14.24 30.05
N ARG A 35 -2.19 15.31 29.25
CA ARG A 35 -2.61 16.65 29.68
C ARG A 35 -3.19 17.47 28.52
N SER A 36 -4.46 17.78 28.64
CA SER A 36 -5.21 18.81 27.94
C SER A 36 -4.74 20.21 28.34
N ASN A 37 -4.63 21.12 27.36
CA ASN A 37 -5.13 22.50 27.49
C ASN A 37 -4.93 23.30 26.19
N SER A 38 -6.04 23.74 25.62
CA SER A 38 -6.13 24.97 24.82
C SER A 38 -6.00 26.20 25.74
N PRO A 39 -5.59 27.36 25.21
CA PRO A 39 -6.61 28.40 25.03
C PRO A 39 -6.41 29.30 23.80
N SER A 40 -7.54 29.76 23.27
CA SER A 40 -7.72 30.88 22.34
C SER A 40 -7.36 32.23 22.98
N PRO A 41 -7.00 33.27 22.19
CA PRO A 41 -7.08 34.65 22.65
C PRO A 41 -8.22 35.42 21.97
N LEU A 42 -9.10 35.94 22.81
CA LEU A 42 -10.08 36.98 22.51
C LEU A 42 -9.35 38.31 22.28
N CYS A 43 -9.64 38.98 21.16
CA CYS A 43 -9.12 40.31 20.83
C CYS A 43 -10.01 41.39 21.46
N VAL A 44 -9.46 42.15 22.42
CA VAL A 44 -10.11 43.28 23.10
C VAL A 44 -9.83 44.56 22.31
N ILE A 45 -10.89 45.21 21.81
CA ILE A 45 -10.82 46.53 21.18
C ILE A 45 -10.85 47.60 22.28
N ARG A 46 -9.83 48.46 22.33
CA ARG A 46 -9.85 49.76 23.02
C ARG A 46 -9.34 50.82 22.04
N GLY A 47 -10.19 51.81 21.76
CA GLY A 47 -9.93 52.86 20.78
C GLY A 47 -9.09 54.03 21.28
N LEU A 48 -8.85 55.00 20.40
CA LEU A 48 -8.89 56.44 20.65
C LEU A 48 -8.88 57.22 19.32
N SER A 49 -9.53 58.37 19.39
CA SER A 49 -10.00 59.34 18.40
C SER A 49 -8.93 60.21 17.70
N GLY A 50 -9.28 60.75 16.51
CA GLY A 50 -8.97 62.15 16.18
C GLY A 50 -8.35 62.50 14.81
N LEU A 51 -9.21 62.71 13.79
CA LEU A 51 -9.21 63.80 12.77
C LEU A 51 -7.90 64.28 12.08
N ARG A 52 -7.76 64.07 10.75
CA ARG A 52 -8.01 65.07 9.66
C ARG A 52 -7.45 64.65 8.28
N SER A 53 -8.36 64.64 7.30
CA SER A 53 -8.28 64.99 5.86
C SER A 53 -7.06 64.68 4.97
N ASN A 54 -7.41 64.07 3.83
CA ASN A 54 -6.89 64.20 2.46
C ASN A 54 -5.53 63.60 2.09
N SER A 55 -5.56 62.45 1.41
CA SER A 55 -5.06 62.34 0.03
C SER A 55 -5.24 60.91 -0.50
N THR A 56 -5.77 60.83 -1.71
CA THR A 56 -5.80 59.69 -2.63
C THR A 56 -4.49 58.90 -2.67
N VAL A 57 -4.52 57.59 -2.39
CA VAL A 57 -3.84 56.56 -3.20
C VAL A 57 -4.60 55.23 -3.07
N SER A 58 -5.15 54.80 -4.20
CA SER A 58 -5.58 53.44 -4.49
C SER A 58 -4.38 52.51 -4.52
N SER A 59 -4.44 51.37 -3.82
CA SER A 59 -3.90 50.12 -4.37
C SER A 59 -4.25 48.92 -3.49
N CYS A 60 -5.10 48.08 -4.08
CA CYS A 60 -5.30 46.66 -3.87
C CYS A 60 -4.27 45.96 -2.97
N TRP A 61 -4.77 45.38 -1.88
CA TRP A 61 -4.12 44.25 -1.24
C TRP A 61 -4.24 43.09 -2.21
N TYR A 62 -3.21 42.92 -3.03
CA TYR A 62 -3.07 41.77 -3.91
C TYR A 62 -2.96 40.54 -3.01
N SER A 63 -4.05 39.80 -2.89
CA SER A 63 -4.01 38.41 -2.48
C SER A 63 -2.98 37.73 -3.36
N ARG A 64 -1.80 37.43 -2.81
CA ARG A 64 -0.86 36.50 -3.43
C ARG A 64 -1.52 35.13 -3.38
N THR A 65 -2.37 34.86 -4.35
CA THR A 65 -2.75 33.50 -4.71
C THR A 65 -1.45 32.82 -5.11
N PHE A 66 -1.02 31.87 -4.28
CA PHE A 66 0.09 31.00 -4.60
C PHE A 66 -0.37 30.13 -5.77
N SER A 67 -0.07 30.59 -6.99
CA SER A 67 -0.33 29.82 -8.21
C SER A 67 0.58 28.60 -8.17
N VAL A 68 0.08 27.49 -7.64
CA VAL A 68 0.66 26.19 -7.92
C VAL A 68 0.55 26.04 -9.43
N SER A 69 1.67 26.13 -10.13
CA SER A 69 1.72 25.91 -11.57
C SER A 69 1.28 24.47 -11.82
N ALA A 70 -0.03 24.27 -12.01
CA ALA A 70 -0.58 22.99 -12.40
C ALA A 70 0.11 22.64 -13.71
N LYS A 71 0.79 21.49 -13.75
CA LYS A 71 1.32 21.01 -15.01
C LYS A 71 0.13 20.96 -15.98
N SER A 72 0.31 21.44 -17.20
CA SER A 72 -0.69 21.36 -18.26
C SER A 72 -0.12 20.63 -19.49
N ARG A 73 -1.02 20.12 -20.34
CA ARG A 73 -0.70 19.49 -21.62
C ARG A 73 -1.75 19.90 -22.66
N ARG A 74 -1.41 19.75 -23.94
CA ARG A 74 -2.38 19.97 -25.02
C ARG A 74 -3.16 18.70 -25.28
N CYS A 75 -4.47 18.85 -25.45
CA CYS A 75 -5.33 17.76 -25.88
C CYS A 75 -4.88 17.23 -27.24
N TRP A 76 -4.80 15.90 -27.38
CA TRP A 76 -4.40 15.28 -28.66
C TRP A 76 -5.45 15.45 -29.77
N SER A 77 -6.73 15.63 -29.42
CA SER A 77 -7.83 15.86 -30.37
C SER A 77 -8.04 17.34 -30.72
N CYS A 78 -8.30 18.22 -29.75
CA CYS A 78 -8.66 19.63 -29.99
C CYS A 78 -7.56 20.66 -29.67
N HIS A 79 -6.39 20.23 -29.19
CA HIS A 79 -5.27 21.09 -28.78
C HIS A 79 -5.53 22.11 -27.66
N ALA A 80 -6.70 22.08 -27.03
CA ALA A 80 -6.99 22.86 -25.83
C ALA A 80 -6.06 22.48 -24.67
N GLU A 81 -5.85 23.40 -23.74
CA GLU A 81 -5.06 23.16 -22.55
C GLU A 81 -5.83 22.30 -21.54
N VAL A 82 -5.22 21.21 -21.09
CA VAL A 82 -5.80 20.24 -20.16
C VAL A 82 -4.84 20.04 -18.99
N SER A 83 -5.36 20.02 -17.78
CA SER A 83 -4.59 19.67 -16.59
C SER A 83 -4.17 18.20 -16.63
N TRP A 84 -2.97 17.87 -16.15
CA TRP A 84 -2.54 16.45 -16.04
C TRP A 84 -3.42 15.64 -15.07
N SER A 85 -4.19 16.29 -14.19
CA SER A 85 -5.13 15.61 -13.29
C SER A 85 -6.41 15.15 -13.98
N GLU A 86 -6.76 15.71 -15.13
CA GLU A 86 -8.02 15.40 -15.82
C GLU A 86 -7.87 14.22 -16.80
N LEU A 87 -8.78 13.26 -16.69
CA LEU A 87 -8.85 12.11 -17.59
C LEU A 87 -9.47 12.48 -18.94
N PHE A 88 -10.43 13.40 -18.95
CA PHE A 88 -11.14 13.85 -20.15
C PHE A 88 -10.82 15.31 -20.44
N CYS A 89 -10.76 15.69 -21.72
CA CYS A 89 -10.58 17.08 -22.08
C CYS A 89 -11.86 17.89 -21.77
N PRO A 90 -11.77 19.06 -21.09
CA PRO A 90 -12.93 19.88 -20.76
C PRO A 90 -13.59 20.50 -22.01
N SER A 91 -12.85 20.67 -23.11
CA SER A 91 -13.36 21.30 -24.33
C SER A 91 -14.02 20.31 -25.30
N CYS A 92 -13.50 19.09 -25.41
CA CYS A 92 -13.99 18.11 -26.40
C CYS A 92 -14.44 16.78 -25.80
N THR A 93 -14.34 16.61 -24.48
CA THR A 93 -14.68 15.37 -23.73
C THR A 93 -13.91 14.12 -24.13
N THR A 94 -12.88 14.25 -24.97
CA THR A 94 -12.06 13.12 -25.42
C THR A 94 -11.15 12.63 -24.30
N LEU A 95 -11.05 11.30 -24.16
CA LEU A 95 -10.17 10.65 -23.19
C LEU A 95 -8.69 10.95 -23.50
N GLN A 96 -7.93 11.36 -22.48
CA GLN A 96 -6.53 11.73 -22.61
C GLN A 96 -5.59 10.59 -22.20
N PRO A 97 -4.38 10.52 -22.80
CA PRO A 97 -3.38 9.50 -22.46
C PRO A 97 -2.98 9.52 -20.97
N PRO A 98 -2.52 8.39 -20.42
CA PRO A 98 -2.06 8.34 -19.03
C PRO A 98 -0.82 9.22 -18.83
N ASP A 99 -0.63 9.67 -17.59
CA ASP A 99 0.59 10.31 -17.16
C ASP A 99 1.53 9.25 -16.58
N GLU A 100 2.62 8.94 -17.30
CA GLU A 100 3.60 7.95 -16.86
C GLU A 100 4.41 8.41 -15.64
N SER A 101 4.37 9.71 -15.31
CA SER A 101 5.07 10.26 -14.14
C SER A 101 4.29 10.12 -12.84
N LYS A 102 3.01 9.73 -12.89
CA LYS A 102 2.19 9.52 -11.69
C LYS A 102 2.50 8.18 -11.04
N ASP A 103 2.58 8.20 -9.72
CA ASP A 103 2.62 6.98 -8.93
C ASP A 103 1.22 6.33 -8.80
N PHE A 104 1.20 5.07 -8.37
CA PHE A 104 -0.04 4.31 -8.23
C PHE A 104 -0.98 4.88 -7.17
N PHE A 105 -0.43 5.55 -6.15
CA PHE A 105 -1.23 6.20 -5.11
C PHE A 105 -1.98 7.40 -5.68
N GLN A 106 -1.32 8.22 -6.51
CA GLN A 106 -1.93 9.33 -7.23
C GLN A 106 -2.96 8.87 -8.27
N ILE A 107 -2.73 7.76 -8.94
CA ILE A 107 -3.68 7.20 -9.93
C ILE A 107 -4.97 6.74 -9.26
N LEU A 108 -4.88 6.10 -8.09
CA LEU A 108 -6.04 5.65 -7.31
C LEU A 108 -6.52 6.67 -6.28
N ASP A 109 -5.98 7.89 -6.31
CA ASP A 109 -6.32 8.99 -5.40
C ASP A 109 -6.24 8.57 -3.92
N CYS A 110 -5.18 7.87 -3.51
CA CYS A 110 -4.98 7.47 -2.13
C CYS A 110 -3.70 8.08 -1.53
N GLU A 111 -3.67 8.15 -0.19
CA GLU A 111 -2.50 8.63 0.53
C GLU A 111 -1.33 7.66 0.35
N LYS A 112 -0.12 8.21 0.20
CA LYS A 112 1.12 7.45 0.07
C LYS A 112 1.53 6.83 1.40
N SER A 113 0.84 5.76 1.78
CA SER A 113 1.04 5.05 3.04
C SER A 113 0.95 3.54 2.83
N PHE A 114 1.62 2.79 3.71
CA PHE A 114 1.42 1.34 3.78
C PHE A 114 0.01 1.00 4.28
N ASN A 115 -0.56 1.85 5.14
CA ASN A 115 -1.90 1.67 5.68
C ASN A 115 -2.97 2.20 4.71
N VAL A 116 -3.43 1.35 3.80
CA VAL A 116 -4.48 1.70 2.82
C VAL A 116 -5.76 0.94 3.16
N ASP A 117 -6.88 1.65 3.19
CA ASP A 117 -8.21 1.06 3.25
C ASP A 117 -8.54 0.35 1.93
N THR A 118 -8.62 -0.98 1.98
CA THR A 118 -8.92 -1.82 0.82
C THR A 118 -10.35 -1.62 0.30
N GLN A 119 -11.30 -1.22 1.15
CA GLN A 119 -12.67 -0.94 0.73
C GLN A 119 -12.77 0.37 -0.05
N GLU A 120 -12.10 1.43 0.42
CA GLU A 120 -11.99 2.67 -0.34
C GLU A 120 -11.24 2.47 -1.65
N LEU A 121 -10.12 1.74 -1.62
CA LEU A 121 -9.35 1.39 -2.81
C LEU A 121 -10.21 0.69 -3.86
N GLN A 122 -11.00 -0.30 -3.44
CA GLN A 122 -11.90 -1.04 -4.33
C GLN A 122 -13.01 -0.15 -4.90
N ARG A 123 -13.57 0.78 -4.11
CA ARG A 123 -14.56 1.74 -4.59
C ARG A 123 -13.97 2.65 -5.68
N LYS A 124 -12.78 3.22 -5.44
CA LYS A 124 -12.08 4.08 -6.40
C LYS A 124 -11.72 3.33 -7.68
N TYR A 125 -11.19 2.12 -7.55
CA TYR A 125 -10.93 1.22 -8.68
C TYR A 125 -12.17 0.98 -9.54
N ARG A 126 -13.31 0.61 -8.95
CA ARG A 126 -14.56 0.38 -9.69
C ARG A 126 -15.06 1.63 -10.40
N ASN A 127 -14.93 2.80 -9.76
CA ASN A 127 -15.32 4.07 -10.38
C ASN A 127 -14.46 4.39 -11.61
N LEU A 128 -13.13 4.23 -11.50
CA LEU A 128 -12.21 4.44 -12.61
C LEU A 128 -12.44 3.44 -13.75
N GLN A 129 -12.63 2.16 -13.43
CA GLN A 129 -12.94 1.15 -14.43
C GLN A 129 -14.23 1.45 -15.19
N ARG A 130 -15.30 1.92 -14.52
CA ARG A 130 -16.53 2.35 -15.23
C ARG A 130 -16.30 3.47 -16.24
N LEU A 131 -15.33 4.36 -15.99
CA LEU A 131 -15.01 5.48 -16.88
C LEU A 131 -14.06 5.09 -18.00
N LEU A 132 -13.22 4.07 -17.79
CA LEU A 132 -12.08 3.75 -18.64
C LEU A 132 -12.20 2.38 -19.34
N HIS A 133 -13.24 1.59 -19.07
CA HIS A 133 -13.36 0.23 -19.60
C HIS A 133 -13.41 0.24 -21.14
N PRO A 134 -12.57 -0.57 -21.82
CA PRO A 134 -12.48 -0.59 -23.30
C PRO A 134 -13.80 -0.80 -24.02
N ASP A 135 -14.75 -1.53 -23.42
CA ASP A 135 -16.07 -1.79 -24.00
C ASP A 135 -16.85 -0.50 -24.31
N TYR A 136 -16.72 0.53 -23.47
CA TYR A 136 -17.38 1.83 -23.70
C TYR A 136 -16.76 2.62 -24.87
N PHE A 137 -15.53 2.28 -25.26
CA PHE A 137 -14.79 2.91 -26.35
C PHE A 137 -14.73 2.04 -27.61
N SER A 138 -15.47 0.93 -27.65
CA SER A 138 -15.51 0.00 -28.79
C SER A 138 -15.97 0.64 -30.10
N GLN A 139 -16.88 1.64 -30.02
CA GLN A 139 -17.40 2.40 -31.18
C GLN A 139 -16.63 3.71 -31.43
N LYS A 140 -15.58 4.01 -30.66
CA LYS A 140 -14.79 5.23 -30.77
C LYS A 140 -13.63 5.06 -31.75
N SER A 141 -12.86 6.14 -31.95
CA SER A 141 -11.65 6.10 -32.78
C SER A 141 -10.63 5.10 -32.23
N GLU A 142 -9.82 4.52 -33.12
CA GLU A 142 -8.76 3.56 -32.73
C GLU A 142 -7.81 4.16 -31.69
N HIS A 143 -7.44 5.44 -31.84
CA HIS A 143 -6.59 6.13 -30.89
C HIS A 143 -7.23 6.22 -29.50
N GLU A 144 -8.50 6.58 -29.41
CA GLU A 144 -9.22 6.68 -28.13
C GLU A 144 -9.40 5.31 -27.46
N ARG A 145 -9.64 4.26 -28.25
CA ARG A 145 -9.68 2.88 -27.77
C ARG A 145 -8.34 2.44 -27.20
N SER A 146 -7.23 2.73 -27.89
CA SER A 146 -5.87 2.44 -27.40
C SER A 146 -5.55 3.20 -26.12
N VAL A 147 -5.97 4.46 -26.02
CA VAL A 147 -5.82 5.26 -24.79
C VAL A 147 -6.61 4.64 -23.63
N SER A 148 -7.86 4.24 -23.85
CA SER A 148 -8.69 3.55 -22.85
C SER A 148 -8.07 2.25 -22.37
N GLU A 149 -7.55 1.43 -23.27
CA GLU A 149 -6.86 0.18 -22.94
C GLU A 149 -5.62 0.41 -22.07
N LYS A 150 -4.78 1.39 -22.44
CA LYS A 150 -3.59 1.77 -21.65
C LYS A 150 -3.96 2.27 -20.25
N GLN A 151 -4.97 3.14 -20.16
CA GLN A 151 -5.46 3.67 -18.88
C GLN A 151 -6.04 2.56 -17.99
N SER A 152 -6.89 1.69 -18.53
CA SER A 152 -7.48 0.58 -17.79
C SER A 152 -6.41 -0.39 -17.29
N THR A 153 -5.43 -0.72 -18.13
CA THR A 153 -4.28 -1.57 -17.75
C THR A 153 -3.46 -0.95 -16.62
N LEU A 154 -3.22 0.36 -16.68
CA LEU A 154 -2.51 1.08 -15.63
C LEU A 154 -3.27 1.07 -14.30
N VAL A 155 -4.59 1.31 -14.33
CA VAL A 155 -5.46 1.23 -13.15
C VAL A 155 -5.49 -0.18 -12.56
N ASN A 156 -5.53 -1.22 -13.39
CA ASN A 156 -5.44 -2.61 -12.95
C ASN A 156 -4.12 -2.91 -12.27
N LYS A 157 -3.01 -2.46 -12.86
CA LYS A 157 -1.67 -2.63 -12.29
C LYS A 157 -1.54 -1.92 -10.94
N ALA A 158 -2.01 -0.68 -10.86
CA ALA A 158 -2.03 0.09 -9.62
C ALA A 158 -2.87 -0.60 -8.54
N TYR A 159 -4.08 -1.06 -8.88
CA TYR A 159 -4.98 -1.73 -7.94
C TYR A 159 -4.38 -3.03 -7.43
N ASN A 160 -3.90 -3.91 -8.30
CA ASN A 160 -3.31 -5.18 -7.90
C ASN A 160 -2.05 -4.98 -7.04
N THR A 161 -1.24 -3.98 -7.36
CA THR A 161 -0.03 -3.64 -6.60
C THR A 161 -0.38 -3.11 -5.21
N LEU A 162 -1.37 -2.23 -5.12
CA LEU A 162 -1.78 -1.62 -3.86
C LEU A 162 -2.71 -2.53 -3.03
N LEU A 163 -3.31 -3.57 -3.62
CA LEU A 163 -4.21 -4.48 -2.91
C LEU A 163 -3.48 -5.38 -1.91
N SER A 164 -2.40 -6.05 -2.33
CA SER A 164 -1.64 -6.94 -1.45
C SER A 164 -0.63 -6.16 -0.60
N PRO A 165 -0.54 -6.41 0.72
CA PRO A 165 0.45 -5.75 1.59
C PRO A 165 1.89 -5.94 1.10
N LEU A 166 2.23 -7.14 0.60
CA LEU A 166 3.56 -7.44 0.10
C LEU A 166 3.93 -6.58 -1.11
N SER A 167 3.10 -6.57 -2.17
CA SER A 167 3.36 -5.77 -3.36
C SER A 167 3.32 -4.27 -3.08
N ARG A 168 2.45 -3.84 -2.16
CA ARG A 168 2.35 -2.44 -1.71
C ARG A 168 3.64 -2.00 -1.02
N GLY A 169 4.17 -2.81 -0.10
CA GLY A 169 5.41 -2.52 0.60
C GLY A 169 6.62 -2.47 -0.34
N ILE A 170 6.73 -3.44 -1.25
CA ILE A 170 7.79 -3.44 -2.28
C ILE A 170 7.70 -2.18 -3.14
N TYR A 171 6.49 -1.79 -3.54
CA TYR A 171 6.28 -0.58 -4.33
C TYR A 171 6.66 0.68 -3.56
N LEU A 172 6.28 0.80 -2.29
CA LEU A 172 6.67 1.93 -1.45
C LEU A 172 8.20 2.04 -1.31
N LEU A 173 8.90 0.93 -1.09
CA LEU A 173 10.38 0.94 -1.07
C LEU A 173 10.98 1.41 -2.40
N SER A 174 10.40 0.97 -3.52
CA SER A 174 10.86 1.40 -4.84
C SER A 174 10.72 2.91 -5.06
N LEU A 175 9.67 3.53 -4.49
CA LEU A 175 9.49 4.99 -4.51
C LEU A 175 10.52 5.72 -3.64
N CYS A 176 11.05 5.06 -2.60
CA CYS A 176 12.16 5.54 -1.78
C CYS A 176 13.54 5.25 -2.41
N GLY A 177 13.60 4.63 -3.58
CA GLY A 177 14.85 4.26 -4.27
C GLY A 177 15.51 2.98 -3.75
N ILE A 178 14.81 2.20 -2.91
CA ILE A 178 15.29 0.92 -2.38
C ILE A 178 14.62 -0.20 -3.18
N THR A 179 15.42 -0.96 -3.92
CA THR A 179 14.92 -2.12 -4.66
C THR A 179 15.24 -3.40 -3.90
N LEU A 180 14.20 -4.18 -3.60
CA LEU A 180 14.33 -5.57 -3.20
C LEU A 180 14.81 -6.37 -4.41
N LYS A 181 16.11 -6.66 -4.48
CA LYS A 181 16.65 -7.56 -5.52
C LYS A 181 16.14 -8.97 -5.28
N GLU A 182 15.79 -9.67 -6.36
CA GLU A 182 15.51 -11.10 -6.30
C GLU A 182 16.80 -11.83 -5.92
N GLY A 183 16.76 -12.56 -4.80
CA GLY A 183 17.94 -13.23 -4.24
C GLY A 183 18.75 -12.40 -3.25
N ALA A 184 18.20 -11.30 -2.70
CA ALA A 184 18.76 -10.64 -1.50
C ALA A 184 18.50 -11.49 -0.23
N ASP A 185 18.87 -12.77 -0.30
CA ASP A 185 18.83 -13.72 0.81
C ASP A 185 19.85 -13.35 1.89
N ASP A 186 20.85 -12.52 1.53
CA ASP A 186 21.95 -12.09 2.40
C ASP A 186 21.49 -11.29 3.64
N GLU A 187 20.32 -10.67 3.58
CA GLU A 187 19.78 -9.86 4.69
C GLU A 187 18.78 -10.65 5.56
N VAL A 188 18.46 -11.88 5.18
CA VAL A 188 17.54 -12.73 5.93
C VAL A 188 18.34 -13.64 6.86
N GLU A 189 17.96 -13.68 8.13
CA GLU A 189 18.64 -14.48 9.15
C GLU A 189 18.66 -15.97 8.78
N THR A 190 19.81 -16.63 8.94
CA THR A 190 19.96 -18.07 8.64
C THR A 190 18.96 -18.94 9.41
N GLN A 191 18.64 -18.55 10.66
CA GLN A 191 17.64 -19.23 11.47
C GLN A 191 16.26 -19.27 10.79
N PHE A 192 15.86 -18.17 10.16
CA PHE A 192 14.59 -18.09 9.44
C PHE A 192 14.60 -18.98 8.19
N LEU A 193 15.72 -19.06 7.47
CA LEU A 193 15.82 -19.92 6.28
C LEU A 193 15.65 -21.40 6.64
N PHE A 194 16.15 -21.83 7.80
CA PHE A 194 15.89 -23.18 8.31
C PHE A 194 14.40 -23.41 8.62
N GLU A 195 13.72 -22.45 9.24
CA GLU A 195 12.27 -22.54 9.48
C GLU A 195 11.48 -22.66 8.18
N ILE A 196 11.86 -21.90 7.14
CA ILE A 196 11.24 -22.00 5.81
C ILE A 196 11.48 -23.37 5.18
N LEU A 197 12.70 -23.92 5.29
CA LEU A 197 13.00 -25.25 4.76
C LEU A 197 12.16 -26.33 5.46
N GLU A 198 12.09 -26.29 6.79
CA GLU A 198 11.30 -27.23 7.59
C GLU A 198 9.81 -27.15 7.24
N LEU A 199 9.27 -25.94 7.07
CA LEU A 199 7.88 -25.75 6.64
C LEU A 199 7.61 -26.31 5.22
N ASN A 200 8.56 -26.16 4.30
CA ASN A 200 8.42 -26.75 2.97
C ASN A 200 8.45 -28.29 3.01
N GLU A 201 9.30 -28.89 3.85
CA GLU A 201 9.34 -30.34 4.06
C GLU A 201 8.01 -30.84 4.64
N GLN A 202 7.51 -30.20 5.70
CA GLN A 202 6.19 -30.52 6.28
C GLN A 202 5.06 -30.39 5.26
N LEU A 203 5.09 -29.36 4.42
CA LEU A 203 4.08 -29.18 3.37
C LEU A 203 4.19 -30.26 2.30
N ASN A 204 5.40 -30.71 1.96
CA ASN A 204 5.62 -31.77 0.98
C ASN A 204 5.15 -33.12 1.49
N ASP A 205 5.41 -33.43 2.75
CA ASP A 205 5.02 -34.68 3.43
C ASP A 205 3.53 -34.72 3.82
N ALA A 206 2.85 -33.58 3.81
CA ALA A 206 1.42 -33.51 4.06
C ALA A 206 0.62 -34.18 2.91
N ASP A 207 -0.03 -35.29 3.24
CA ASP A 207 -0.88 -36.09 2.34
C ASP A 207 -2.37 -35.80 2.56
N THR A 208 -2.75 -35.30 3.74
CA THR A 208 -4.15 -35.02 4.07
C THR A 208 -4.48 -33.54 3.92
N ASN A 209 -5.69 -33.25 3.46
CA ASN A 209 -6.20 -31.88 3.37
C ASN A 209 -6.16 -31.15 4.73
N ALA A 210 -6.35 -31.87 5.83
CA ALA A 210 -6.33 -31.30 7.18
C ALA A 210 -4.92 -30.80 7.58
N GLU A 211 -3.86 -31.55 7.27
CA GLU A 211 -2.47 -31.14 7.52
C GLU A 211 -2.09 -29.94 6.65
N ILE A 212 -2.49 -29.96 5.37
CA ILE A 212 -2.25 -28.84 4.44
C ILE A 212 -2.95 -27.56 4.93
N GLU A 213 -4.18 -27.67 5.44
CA GLU A 213 -4.94 -26.54 6.01
C GLU A 213 -4.35 -26.03 7.32
N GLU A 214 -3.81 -26.91 8.18
CA GLU A 214 -3.11 -26.52 9.41
C GLU A 214 -1.86 -25.70 9.10
N ILE A 215 -1.04 -26.16 8.15
CA ILE A 215 0.14 -25.42 7.67
C ILE A 215 -0.28 -24.08 7.04
N GLY A 216 -1.31 -24.09 6.19
CA GLY A 216 -1.86 -22.88 5.59
C GLY A 216 -2.31 -21.84 6.62
N SER A 217 -2.98 -22.29 7.67
CA SER A 217 -3.45 -21.44 8.78
C SER A 217 -2.28 -20.85 9.57
N PHE A 218 -1.24 -21.65 9.83
CA PHE A 218 -0.01 -21.17 10.48
C PHE A 218 0.69 -20.09 9.64
N VAL A 219 0.91 -20.35 8.35
CA VAL A 219 1.53 -19.40 7.42
C VAL A 219 0.71 -18.12 7.30
N GLN A 220 -0.62 -18.22 7.26
CA GLN A 220 -1.50 -17.06 7.25
C GLN A 220 -1.37 -16.22 8.53
N GLY A 221 -1.27 -16.87 9.70
CA GLY A 221 -1.00 -16.19 10.96
C GLY A 221 0.31 -15.40 10.95
N GLN A 222 1.39 -16.00 10.43
CA GLN A 222 2.70 -15.35 10.28
C GLN A 222 2.66 -14.17 9.30
N LEU A 223 1.92 -14.29 8.19
CA LEU A 223 1.75 -13.19 7.24
C LEU A 223 1.01 -12.01 7.87
N ILE A 224 0.01 -12.28 8.72
CA ILE A 224 -0.71 -11.22 9.43
C ILE A 224 0.25 -10.51 10.40
N SER A 225 1.00 -11.22 11.24
CA SER A 225 1.95 -10.59 12.17
C SER A 225 3.02 -9.79 11.44
N LEU A 226 3.63 -10.35 10.39
CA LEU A 226 4.62 -9.62 9.59
C LEU A 226 4.05 -8.39 8.91
N THR A 227 2.76 -8.40 8.53
CA THR A 227 2.09 -7.22 7.96
C THR A 227 1.96 -6.11 9.01
N GLU A 228 1.66 -6.46 10.26
CA GLU A 228 1.62 -5.51 11.37
C GLU A 228 3.02 -4.93 11.64
N ASP A 229 4.04 -5.78 11.77
CA ASP A 229 5.43 -5.37 12.03
C ASP A 229 5.95 -4.45 10.89
N THR A 230 5.64 -4.81 9.64
CA THR A 230 6.01 -4.00 8.47
C THR A 230 5.33 -2.63 8.52
N ARG A 231 4.07 -2.58 8.97
CA ARG A 231 3.36 -1.30 9.15
C ARG A 231 4.07 -0.43 10.20
N GLU A 232 4.47 -1.00 11.33
CA GLU A 232 5.19 -0.29 12.37
C GLU A 232 6.55 0.22 11.87
N ALA A 233 7.31 -0.60 11.14
CA ALA A 233 8.58 -0.20 10.54
C ALA A 233 8.42 1.01 9.60
N PHE A 234 7.40 1.01 8.73
CA PHE A 234 7.09 2.16 7.87
C PHE A 234 6.64 3.41 8.66
N GLN A 235 5.91 3.25 9.77
CA GLN A 235 5.52 4.38 10.63
C GLN A 235 6.72 5.00 11.36
N GLN A 236 7.71 4.18 11.74
CA GLN A 236 8.94 4.63 12.38
C GLN A 236 9.97 5.19 11.37
N GLY A 237 9.76 4.93 10.07
CA GLY A 237 10.67 5.35 8.99
C GLY A 237 11.89 4.44 8.83
N ASP A 238 11.89 3.26 9.43
CA ASP A 238 12.98 2.28 9.28
C ASP A 238 12.78 1.46 7.99
N LEU A 239 13.38 1.97 6.91
CA LEU A 239 13.27 1.35 5.59
C LEU A 239 14.11 0.06 5.46
N GLN A 240 15.14 -0.12 6.29
CA GLN A 240 15.96 -1.34 6.25
C GLN A 240 15.23 -2.49 6.94
N GLU A 241 14.63 -2.22 8.10
CA GLU A 241 13.80 -3.21 8.78
C GLU A 241 12.60 -3.60 7.92
N ALA A 242 11.91 -2.61 7.33
CA ALA A 242 10.80 -2.88 6.40
C ALA A 242 11.23 -3.76 5.21
N LYS A 243 12.46 -3.59 4.71
CA LYS A 243 13.02 -4.42 3.64
C LYS A 243 13.20 -5.87 4.07
N ILE A 244 13.75 -6.11 5.26
CA ILE A 244 13.94 -7.45 5.83
C ILE A 244 12.58 -8.13 6.06
N LEU A 245 11.62 -7.41 6.64
CA LEU A 245 10.27 -7.92 6.90
C LEU A 245 9.54 -8.28 5.59
N LEU A 246 9.64 -7.44 4.56
CA LEU A 246 9.06 -7.73 3.24
C LEU A 246 9.73 -8.94 2.56
N ALA A 247 11.04 -9.14 2.75
CA ALA A 247 11.73 -10.33 2.29
C ALA A 247 11.18 -11.59 3.00
N LYS A 248 11.02 -11.56 4.33
CA LYS A 248 10.39 -12.64 5.11
C LYS A 248 8.96 -12.93 4.63
N MET A 249 8.14 -11.89 4.40
CA MET A 249 6.79 -12.01 3.85
C MET A 249 6.77 -12.69 2.47
N LYS A 250 7.77 -12.45 1.62
CA LYS A 250 7.88 -13.10 0.30
C LYS A 250 7.99 -14.62 0.41
N TYR A 251 8.81 -15.14 1.32
CA TYR A 251 8.93 -16.59 1.53
C TYR A 251 7.61 -17.22 1.98
N PHE A 252 6.95 -16.62 2.98
CA PHE A 252 5.66 -17.12 3.44
C PHE A 252 4.57 -17.02 2.37
N SER A 253 4.57 -15.97 1.53
CA SER A 253 3.65 -15.87 0.39
C SER A 253 3.87 -17.00 -0.61
N ASN A 254 5.12 -17.38 -0.89
CA ASN A 254 5.43 -18.50 -1.78
C ASN A 254 4.92 -19.82 -1.22
N ILE A 255 5.11 -20.08 0.08
CA ILE A 255 4.56 -21.28 0.75
C ILE A 255 3.04 -21.26 0.69
N GLN A 256 2.40 -20.12 0.96
CA GLN A 256 0.94 -20.00 0.89
C GLN A 256 0.41 -20.34 -0.52
N ASP A 257 1.13 -19.96 -1.57
CA ASP A 257 0.75 -20.31 -2.94
C ASP A 257 0.97 -21.80 -3.25
N GLN A 258 1.98 -22.44 -2.65
CA GLN A 258 2.15 -23.90 -2.72
C GLN A 258 1.02 -24.64 -1.99
N VAL A 259 0.61 -24.17 -0.81
CA VAL A 259 -0.55 -24.69 -0.06
C VAL A 259 -1.79 -24.64 -0.96
N LYS A 260 -2.09 -23.48 -1.55
CA LYS A 260 -3.23 -23.33 -2.48
C LYS A 260 -3.15 -24.32 -3.65
N LYS A 261 -1.96 -24.52 -4.22
CA LYS A 261 -1.76 -25.47 -5.34
C LYS A 261 -2.03 -26.91 -4.92
N LYS A 262 -1.56 -27.34 -3.74
CA LYS A 262 -1.81 -28.69 -3.22
C LYS A 262 -3.29 -28.93 -2.87
N MET A 263 -4.04 -27.88 -2.51
CA MET A 263 -5.47 -27.98 -2.24
C MET A 263 -6.34 -28.07 -3.51
N ILE A 264 -5.80 -27.79 -4.70
CA ILE A 264 -6.52 -27.95 -5.96
C ILE A 264 -6.51 -29.44 -6.33
N PRO A 265 -7.68 -30.09 -6.45
CA PRO A 265 -7.79 -31.51 -6.77
C PRO A 265 -7.38 -31.86 -8.21
#